data_AF-A0Z7E7-F1
#
_entry.id   AF-A0Z7E7-F1
#
_cell.length_a   1.000
_cell.length_b   1.000
_cell.length_c   1.000
_cell.angle_alpha   90.00
_cell.angle_beta   90.00
_cell.angle_gamma   90.00
#
_symmetry.space_group_name_H-M   'P 1'
#
loop_
_entity.id
_entity.type
_entity.pdbx_description
1 polymer ?
#
loop_
_entity_poly.entity_id
_entity_poly.type
_entity_poly.pdbx_seq_one_letter_code
_entity_poly.pdbx_strand_id
1 'polypeptide(L)'
;MPSGAILIATALIGVGIGLGCGWLLGISKKSKRDVIIDLESRLERAQESRADYEADVAEHFTKTARLLSRMTEDYREVYTHLAAGADSLCDGEIEIPNAKTLLDTNSSNQDIPGSLVDVIPPLDYAPRKSPDEKGQLSETFGLDRPASEDIDRLMEPDRLDRSA
;
A
#
# COMPACT_ATOMS: atom_id res chain seq x y z
N MET A 1 -56.73 48.65 4.72
CA MET A 1 -56.08 48.16 5.96
C MET A 1 -56.38 46.67 6.05
N PRO A 2 -55.38 45.78 6.13
CA PRO A 2 -55.64 44.35 6.21
C PRO A 2 -56.40 44.05 7.50
N SER A 3 -57.45 43.24 7.40
CA SER A 3 -58.30 42.84 8.53
C SER A 3 -57.48 42.05 9.56
N GLY A 4 -57.58 42.39 10.85
CA GLY A 4 -56.81 41.73 11.92
C GLY A 4 -56.97 40.19 11.95
N ALA A 5 -58.08 39.67 11.46
CA ALA A 5 -58.32 38.23 11.31
C ALA A 5 -57.31 37.53 10.37
N ILE A 6 -56.87 38.20 9.30
CA ILE A 6 -55.91 37.63 8.33
C ILE A 6 -54.52 37.49 8.96
N LEU A 7 -54.12 38.45 9.80
CA LEU A 7 -52.85 38.41 10.51
C LEU A 7 -52.80 37.28 11.56
N ILE A 8 -53.92 37.02 12.23
CA ILE A 8 -54.02 35.92 13.20
C ILE A 8 -53.97 34.56 12.49
N ALA A 9 -54.65 34.42 11.35
CA ALA A 9 -54.66 33.18 10.58
C ALA A 9 -53.26 32.80 10.06
N THR A 10 -52.50 33.75 9.50
CA THR A 10 -51.14 33.48 9.00
C THR A 10 -50.15 33.16 10.13
N ALA A 11 -50.29 33.79 11.29
CA ALA A 11 -49.48 33.49 12.46
C ALA A 11 -49.69 32.05 12.96
N LEU A 12 -50.94 31.58 13.03
CA LEU A 12 -51.26 30.22 13.46
C LEU A 12 -50.74 29.16 12.47
N ILE A 13 -50.85 29.42 11.17
CA ILE A 13 -50.30 28.54 10.13
C ILE A 13 -48.77 28.45 10.23
N GLY A 14 -48.09 29.58 10.43
CA GLY A 14 -46.65 29.62 10.63
C GLY A 14 -46.18 28.83 11.85
N VAL A 15 -46.91 28.93 12.96
CA VAL A 15 -46.62 28.15 14.19
C VAL A 15 -46.86 26.65 13.97
N GLY A 16 -47.95 26.28 13.28
CA GLY A 16 -48.24 24.89 12.96
C GLY A 16 -47.16 24.25 12.08
N ILE A 17 -46.72 24.96 11.04
CA ILE A 17 -45.63 24.50 10.15
C ILE A 17 -44.30 24.46 10.92
N GLY A 18 -44.02 25.47 11.75
CA GLY A 18 -42.81 25.52 12.56
C GLY A 18 -42.70 24.36 13.55
N LEU A 19 -43.80 24.02 14.24
CA LEU A 19 -43.86 22.88 15.14
C LEU A 19 -43.76 21.55 14.39
N GLY A 20 -44.46 21.43 13.25
CA GLY A 20 -44.40 20.25 12.39
C GLY A 20 -42.97 19.97 11.91
N CYS A 21 -42.32 20.98 11.32
CA CYS A 21 -40.92 20.88 10.87
C CYS A 21 -39.94 20.69 12.03
N GLY A 22 -40.13 21.38 13.15
CA GLY A 22 -39.26 21.26 14.32
C GLY A 22 -39.31 19.87 14.96
N TRP A 23 -40.50 19.27 15.03
CA TRP A 23 -40.68 17.92 15.57
C TRP A 23 -40.12 16.84 14.65
N LEU A 24 -40.36 16.96 13.34
CA LEU A 24 -39.78 16.07 12.32
C LEU A 24 -38.25 16.07 12.37
N LEU A 25 -37.61 17.25 12.46
CA LEU A 25 -36.16 17.36 12.56
C LEU A 25 -35.60 16.89 13.91
N GLY A 26 -36.37 17.02 15.00
CA GLY A 26 -35.98 16.61 16.34
C GLY A 26 -35.91 15.08 16.52
N ILE A 27 -36.80 14.33 15.85
CA ILE A 27 -36.86 12.86 15.97
C ILE A 27 -35.74 12.17 15.18
N SER A 28 -35.23 12.79 14.11
CA SER A 28 -34.20 12.18 13.27
C SER A 28 -32.76 12.24 13.82
N LYS A 29 -32.54 12.80 15.02
CA LYS A 29 -31.22 12.77 15.65
C LYS A 29 -30.95 11.39 16.26
N LYS A 30 -30.31 10.52 15.48
CA LYS A 30 -29.67 9.30 16.00
C LYS A 30 -28.80 9.70 17.21
N SER A 31 -28.97 9.01 18.34
CA SER A 31 -28.28 9.33 19.58
C SER A 31 -26.77 9.31 19.34
N LYS A 32 -26.03 10.32 19.82
CA LYS A 32 -24.56 10.34 19.77
C LYS A 32 -23.95 9.05 20.35
N ARG A 33 -24.66 8.41 21.29
CA ARG A 33 -24.30 7.12 21.90
C ARG A 33 -24.25 5.98 20.89
N ASP A 34 -25.23 5.88 19.99
CA ASP A 34 -25.27 4.80 18.99
C ASP A 34 -24.16 4.97 17.96
N VAL A 35 -23.77 6.21 17.68
CA VAL A 35 -22.63 6.51 16.79
C VAL A 35 -21.33 6.08 17.45
N ILE A 36 -21.14 6.40 18.74
CA ILE A 36 -19.94 6.00 19.51
C ILE A 36 -19.81 4.47 19.58
N ILE A 37 -20.89 3.75 19.90
CA ILE A 37 -20.88 2.29 19.95
C ILE A 37 -20.56 1.68 18.56
N ASP A 38 -21.12 2.23 17.48
CA ASP A 38 -20.79 1.77 16.12
C ASP A 38 -19.30 1.99 15.79
N LEU A 39 -18.74 3.15 16.14
CA LEU A 39 -17.32 3.47 15.96
C LEU A 39 -16.41 2.54 16.76
N GLU A 40 -16.73 2.29 18.04
CA GLU A 40 -15.99 1.34 18.89
C GLU A 40 -16.01 -0.06 18.28
N SER A 41 -17.17 -0.55 17.85
CA SER A 41 -17.29 -1.88 17.23
C SER A 41 -16.52 -2.00 15.91
N ARG A 42 -16.44 -0.92 15.12
CA ARG A 42 -15.64 -0.90 13.87
C ARG A 42 -14.16 -0.94 14.17
N LEU A 43 -13.73 -0.22 15.21
CA LEU A 43 -12.34 -0.20 15.64
C LEU A 43 -11.91 -1.58 16.16
N GLU A 44 -12.73 -2.20 16.99
CA GLU A 44 -12.48 -3.56 17.50
C GLU A 44 -12.37 -4.57 16.37
N ARG A 45 -13.33 -4.59 15.43
CA ARG A 45 -13.27 -5.47 14.25
C ARG A 45 -12.03 -5.22 13.37
N ALA A 46 -11.63 -3.96 13.21
CA ALA A 46 -10.45 -3.62 12.43
C ALA A 46 -9.17 -4.11 13.10
N GLN A 47 -9.08 -4.01 14.43
CA GLN A 47 -7.96 -4.52 15.21
C GLN A 47 -7.91 -6.05 15.19
N GLU A 48 -9.04 -6.71 15.36
CA GLU A 48 -9.17 -8.17 15.26
C GLU A 48 -8.70 -8.66 13.88
N SER A 49 -9.21 -8.06 12.79
CA SER A 49 -8.80 -8.43 11.43
C SER A 49 -7.31 -8.22 11.16
N ARG A 50 -6.68 -7.23 11.82
CA ARG A 50 -5.24 -7.01 11.73
C ARG A 50 -4.48 -8.10 12.47
N ALA A 51 -4.90 -8.44 13.68
CA ALA A 51 -4.27 -9.49 14.47
C ALA A 51 -4.35 -10.85 13.76
N ASP A 52 -5.50 -11.16 13.16
CA ASP A 52 -5.69 -12.38 12.36
C ASP A 52 -4.75 -12.40 11.14
N TYR A 53 -4.67 -11.30 10.40
CA TYR A 53 -3.75 -11.20 9.26
C TYR A 53 -2.28 -11.36 9.67
N GLU A 54 -1.88 -10.73 10.78
CA GLU A 54 -0.52 -10.87 11.33
C GLU A 54 -0.22 -12.32 11.72
N ALA A 55 -1.19 -13.04 12.29
CA ALA A 55 -1.07 -14.46 12.61
C ALA A 55 -0.94 -15.33 11.34
N ASP A 56 -1.76 -15.08 10.32
CA ASP A 56 -1.71 -15.80 9.03
C ASP A 56 -0.35 -15.62 8.34
N VAL A 57 0.20 -14.40 8.36
CA VAL A 57 1.52 -14.11 7.79
C VAL A 57 2.61 -14.85 8.56
N ALA A 58 2.55 -14.86 9.89
CA ALA A 58 3.50 -15.58 10.72
C ALA A 58 3.45 -17.10 10.47
N GLU A 59 2.26 -17.68 10.32
CA GLU A 59 2.10 -19.09 9.95
C GLU A 59 2.65 -19.37 8.55
N HIS A 60 2.39 -18.49 7.58
CA HIS A 60 2.90 -18.63 6.22
C HIS A 60 4.42 -18.68 6.19
N PHE A 61 5.11 -17.75 6.84
CA PHE A 61 6.57 -17.75 6.91
C PHE A 61 7.13 -18.94 7.69
N THR A 62 6.45 -19.38 8.74
CA THR A 62 6.83 -20.60 9.47
C THR A 62 6.75 -21.83 8.57
N LYS A 63 5.69 -21.96 7.78
CA LYS A 63 5.52 -23.04 6.81
C LYS A 63 6.57 -22.95 5.72
N THR A 64 6.79 -21.77 5.15
CA THR A 64 7.79 -21.52 4.11
C THR A 64 9.21 -21.83 4.59
N ALA A 65 9.57 -21.47 5.82
CA ALA A 65 10.86 -21.83 6.42
C ALA A 65 11.05 -23.35 6.49
N ARG A 66 10.01 -24.09 6.88
CA ARG A 66 10.05 -25.57 6.89
C ARG A 66 10.20 -26.16 5.50
N LEU A 67 9.52 -25.61 4.49
CA LEU A 67 9.65 -26.06 3.10
C LEU A 67 11.06 -25.76 2.57
N LEU A 68 11.61 -24.58 2.87
CA LEU A 68 12.96 -24.20 2.48
C LEU A 68 13.99 -25.13 3.11
N SER A 69 13.87 -25.46 4.40
CA SER A 69 14.76 -26.42 5.06
C SER A 69 14.74 -27.79 4.38
N ARG A 70 13.57 -28.29 3.96
CA ARG A 70 13.47 -29.56 3.22
C ARG A 70 14.16 -29.47 1.87
N MET A 71 13.93 -28.40 1.12
CA MET A 71 14.60 -28.18 -0.16
C MET A 71 16.13 -28.12 0.00
N THR A 72 16.63 -27.48 1.06
CA THR A 72 18.06 -27.46 1.37
C THR A 72 18.59 -28.86 1.67
N GLU A 73 17.85 -29.69 2.40
CA GLU A 73 18.24 -31.07 2.68
C GLU A 73 18.26 -31.93 1.41
N ASP A 74 17.21 -31.85 0.59
CA ASP A 74 17.13 -32.57 -0.69
C ASP A 74 18.28 -32.16 -1.63
N TYR A 75 18.63 -30.87 -1.67
CA TYR A 75 19.78 -30.36 -2.42
C TYR A 75 21.11 -30.96 -1.92
N ARG A 76 21.28 -31.08 -0.58
CA ARG A 76 22.48 -31.70 0.01
C ARG A 76 22.57 -33.18 -0.36
N GLU A 77 21.46 -33.90 -0.35
CA GLU A 77 21.41 -35.31 -0.73
C GLU A 77 21.84 -35.49 -2.18
N VAL A 78 21.27 -34.69 -3.10
CA VAL A 78 21.65 -34.69 -4.52
C VAL A 78 23.14 -34.42 -4.70
N TYR A 79 23.67 -33.39 -4.05
CA TYR A 79 25.09 -33.06 -4.16
C TYR A 79 25.98 -34.20 -3.62
N THR A 80 25.61 -34.81 -2.49
CA THR A 80 26.36 -35.93 -1.90
C THR A 80 26.36 -37.13 -2.82
N HIS A 81 25.22 -37.43 -3.46
CA HIS A 81 25.12 -38.49 -4.46
C HIS A 81 25.97 -38.20 -5.69
N LEU A 82 26.02 -36.95 -6.16
CA LEU A 82 26.89 -36.55 -7.26
C LEU A 82 28.38 -36.69 -6.92
N ALA A 83 28.78 -36.28 -5.71
CA ALA A 83 30.16 -36.42 -5.24
C ALA A 83 30.58 -37.89 -5.16
N ALA A 84 29.74 -38.76 -4.58
CA ALA A 84 29.98 -40.20 -4.54
C ALA A 84 29.98 -40.85 -5.94
N GLY A 85 29.11 -40.38 -6.83
CA GLY A 85 29.08 -40.81 -8.23
C GLY A 85 30.35 -40.46 -8.98
N ALA A 86 30.89 -39.26 -8.78
CA ALA A 86 32.16 -38.86 -9.38
C ALA A 86 33.34 -39.70 -8.87
N ASP A 87 33.43 -39.93 -7.55
CA ASP A 87 34.48 -40.78 -6.95
C ASP A 87 34.45 -42.22 -7.48
N SER A 88 33.25 -42.79 -7.66
CA SER A 88 33.11 -44.17 -8.16
C SER A 88 33.26 -44.33 -9.68
N LEU A 89 32.98 -43.30 -10.48
CA LEU A 89 32.94 -43.37 -11.95
C LEU A 89 34.14 -42.71 -12.63
N CYS A 90 34.84 -41.78 -11.98
CA CYS A 90 36.01 -41.12 -12.55
C CYS A 90 37.29 -41.89 -12.22
N ASP A 91 38.03 -42.29 -13.24
CA ASP A 91 39.39 -42.83 -13.12
C ASP A 91 40.36 -41.66 -12.91
N GLY A 92 40.30 -41.04 -11.73
CA GLY A 92 41.06 -39.86 -11.35
C GLY A 92 40.59 -39.29 -10.01
N GLU A 93 41.53 -38.97 -9.12
CA GLU A 93 41.24 -38.38 -7.82
C GLU A 93 40.68 -36.95 -8.01
N ILE A 94 39.36 -36.81 -7.98
CA ILE A 94 38.66 -35.53 -8.00
C ILE A 94 38.13 -35.28 -6.59
N GLU A 95 38.82 -34.43 -5.83
CA GLU A 95 38.39 -34.06 -4.48
C GLU A 95 37.21 -33.08 -4.57
N ILE A 96 35.98 -33.59 -4.51
CA ILE A 96 34.77 -32.76 -4.47
C ILE A 96 34.48 -32.42 -3.01
N PRO A 97 34.54 -31.14 -2.60
CA PRO A 97 34.25 -30.75 -1.22
C PRO A 97 32.82 -31.11 -0.86
N ASN A 98 32.63 -31.80 0.26
CA ASN A 98 31.33 -32.24 0.74
C ASN A 98 30.33 -31.06 0.89
N ALA A 99 29.07 -31.30 0.52
CA ALA A 99 27.98 -30.31 0.57
C ALA A 99 27.88 -29.58 1.92
N LYS A 100 28.17 -30.28 3.01
CA LYS A 100 28.16 -29.73 4.37
C LYS A 100 29.11 -28.53 4.50
N THR A 101 30.31 -28.60 3.97
CA THR A 101 31.34 -27.56 4.14
C THR A 101 31.04 -26.32 3.30
N LEU A 102 30.43 -26.47 2.13
CA LEU A 102 29.99 -25.35 1.29
C LEU A 102 28.83 -24.55 1.92
N LEU A 103 27.89 -25.23 2.59
CA LEU A 103 26.76 -24.58 3.26
C LEU A 103 27.14 -24.03 4.64
N ASP A 104 28.00 -24.71 5.40
CA ASP A 104 28.51 -24.21 6.68
C ASP A 104 29.35 -22.93 6.48
N THR A 105 29.98 -22.76 5.31
CA THR A 105 30.66 -21.50 4.93
C THR A 105 29.69 -20.32 4.74
N ASN A 106 28.45 -20.57 4.33
CA ASN A 106 27.40 -19.54 4.25
C ASN A 106 26.72 -19.27 5.60
N SER A 107 26.74 -20.24 6.53
CA SER A 107 26.16 -20.11 7.88
C SER A 107 27.16 -19.53 8.89
N SER A 108 28.46 -19.63 8.60
CA SER A 108 29.49 -18.89 9.30
C SER A 108 29.32 -17.43 8.93
N ASN A 109 28.91 -16.58 9.89
CA ASN A 109 28.90 -15.12 9.79
C ASN A 109 30.17 -14.65 9.05
N GLN A 110 30.06 -14.43 7.74
CA GLN A 110 30.88 -13.40 7.15
C GLN A 110 30.26 -12.11 7.64
N ASP A 111 30.75 -11.63 8.78
CA ASP A 111 30.56 -10.25 9.17
C ASP A 111 31.06 -9.44 7.97
N ILE A 112 30.13 -8.96 7.13
CA ILE A 112 30.48 -8.00 6.10
C ILE A 112 31.13 -6.85 6.86
N PRO A 113 32.40 -6.50 6.57
CA PRO A 113 33.11 -5.48 7.33
C PRO A 113 32.21 -4.25 7.40
N GLY A 114 31.93 -3.73 8.60
CA GLY A 114 30.98 -2.64 8.81
C GLY A 114 31.29 -1.35 8.03
N SER A 115 32.45 -1.29 7.36
CA SER A 115 32.82 -0.25 6.41
C SER A 115 32.20 -0.40 5.01
N LEU A 116 31.63 -1.56 4.67
CA LEU A 116 31.02 -1.84 3.36
C LEU A 116 29.48 -1.78 3.38
N VAL A 117 28.87 -1.74 4.55
CA VAL A 117 27.41 -1.66 4.70
C VAL A 117 27.07 -0.30 5.27
N ASP A 118 26.73 0.64 4.39
CA ASP A 118 25.98 1.82 4.81
C ASP A 118 24.56 1.32 5.13
N VAL A 119 24.31 1.00 6.41
CA VAL A 119 22.99 0.55 6.90
C VAL A 119 22.09 1.78 6.91
N ILE A 120 21.62 2.17 5.73
CA ILE A 120 20.63 3.22 5.62
C ILE A 120 19.27 2.54 5.90
N PRO A 121 18.45 3.06 6.84
CA PRO A 121 17.10 2.55 7.05
C PRO A 121 16.34 2.57 5.73
N PRO A 122 15.41 1.61 5.48
CA PRO A 122 14.66 1.56 4.23
C PRO A 122 14.02 2.93 3.98
N LEU A 123 14.47 3.64 2.94
CA LEU A 123 13.85 4.89 2.55
C LEU A 123 12.53 4.55 1.89
N ASP A 124 11.44 4.67 2.64
CA ASP A 124 10.06 4.53 2.16
C ASP A 124 9.64 5.64 1.17
N TYR A 125 10.57 6.51 0.77
CA TYR A 125 10.36 7.59 -0.19
C TYR A 125 11.46 7.56 -1.24
N ALA A 126 11.13 7.85 -2.49
CA ALA A 126 12.11 8.20 -3.52
C ALA A 126 12.49 9.68 -3.35
N PRO A 127 13.59 10.03 -2.66
CA PRO A 127 13.97 11.42 -2.50
C PRO A 127 14.26 12.04 -3.86
N ARG A 128 13.90 13.32 -4.01
CA ARG A 128 14.26 14.10 -5.19
C ARG A 128 15.78 14.21 -5.23
N LYS A 129 16.41 13.89 -6.37
CA LYS A 129 17.88 13.91 -6.47
C LYS A 129 18.44 15.34 -6.46
N SER A 130 17.61 16.33 -6.78
CA SER A 130 17.93 17.75 -6.63
C SER A 130 16.70 18.56 -6.18
N PRO A 131 16.88 19.77 -5.61
CA PRO A 131 15.79 20.61 -5.13
C PRO A 131 14.80 21.04 -6.23
N ASP A 132 15.26 21.09 -7.48
CA ASP A 132 14.50 21.56 -8.65
C ASP A 132 13.85 20.40 -9.44
N GLU A 133 14.22 19.16 -9.14
CA GLU A 133 13.68 17.98 -9.82
C GLU A 133 12.30 17.61 -9.26
N LYS A 134 11.33 17.40 -10.15
CA LYS A 134 10.01 16.92 -9.78
C LYS A 134 10.10 15.44 -9.40
N GLY A 135 9.51 15.08 -8.25
CA GLY A 135 9.59 13.71 -7.71
C GLY A 135 8.92 12.66 -8.61
N GLN A 136 9.21 11.38 -8.34
CA GLN A 136 8.70 10.23 -9.10
C GLN A 136 7.16 10.07 -9.05
N LEU A 137 6.51 10.69 -8.06
CA LEU A 137 5.05 10.76 -7.93
C LEU A 137 4.45 12.05 -8.51
N SER A 138 5.25 12.88 -9.20
CA SER A 138 4.70 14.05 -9.88
C SER A 138 3.96 13.63 -11.14
N GLU A 139 2.85 14.31 -11.44
CA GLU A 139 2.00 14.05 -12.62
C GLU A 139 2.75 14.18 -13.95
N THR A 140 3.93 14.80 -13.92
CA THR A 140 4.80 15.01 -15.09
C THR A 140 6.00 14.07 -15.15
N PHE A 141 6.09 13.06 -14.27
CA PHE A 141 7.20 12.12 -14.26
C PHE A 141 7.10 11.16 -15.46
N GLY A 142 8.16 11.08 -16.26
CA GLY A 142 8.18 10.24 -17.48
C GLY A 142 7.42 10.83 -18.68
N LEU A 143 6.93 12.08 -18.57
CA LEU A 143 6.35 12.80 -19.70
C LEU A 143 7.38 13.78 -20.26
N ASP A 144 8.03 13.42 -21.37
CA ASP A 144 8.68 14.40 -22.22
C ASP A 144 7.59 15.36 -22.71
N ARG A 145 7.72 16.64 -22.40
CA ARG A 145 6.72 17.64 -22.75
C ARG A 145 7.03 18.20 -24.15
N PRO A 146 6.31 17.77 -25.18
CA PRO A 146 6.04 18.65 -26.32
C PRO A 146 4.54 18.66 -26.63
N ALA A 147 3.70 19.07 -25.68
CA ALA A 147 2.25 19.10 -25.91
C ALA A 147 1.51 20.27 -25.25
N SER A 148 2.17 21.13 -24.45
CA SER A 148 1.50 22.32 -23.91
C SER A 148 1.45 23.48 -24.91
N GLU A 149 2.44 23.63 -25.80
CA GLU A 149 2.41 24.71 -26.81
C GLU A 149 1.39 24.44 -27.94
N ASP A 150 1.12 23.17 -28.26
CA ASP A 150 0.19 22.80 -29.33
C ASP A 150 -1.28 22.78 -28.86
N ILE A 151 -1.54 22.50 -27.58
CA ILE A 151 -2.91 22.55 -27.03
C ILE A 151 -3.40 24.00 -26.90
N ASP A 152 -2.52 24.95 -26.56
CA ASP A 152 -2.84 26.38 -26.57
C ASP A 152 -3.12 26.89 -27.99
N ARG A 153 -2.40 26.38 -29.01
CA ARG A 153 -2.67 26.71 -30.43
C ARG A 153 -3.98 26.11 -30.95
N LEU A 154 -4.39 24.95 -30.44
CA LEU A 154 -5.63 24.27 -30.85
C LEU A 154 -6.88 24.82 -30.17
N MET A 155 -6.73 25.67 -29.14
CA MET A 155 -7.84 26.34 -28.45
C MET A 155 -8.11 27.76 -29.00
N GLU A 156 -7.52 28.15 -30.13
CA GLU A 156 -7.83 29.43 -30.80
C GLU A 156 -8.71 29.19 -32.05
N PRO A 157 -10.05 29.14 -31.91
CA PRO A 157 -10.91 29.06 -33.06
C PRO A 157 -10.91 30.41 -33.76
N ASP A 158 -10.68 30.38 -35.07
CA ASP A 158 -11.24 31.34 -36.03
C ASP A 158 -10.48 32.66 -36.25
N ARG A 159 -9.31 32.57 -36.89
CA ARG A 159 -8.88 33.59 -37.86
C ARG A 159 -8.32 32.96 -39.15
N LEU A 160 -9.21 32.34 -39.91
CA LEU A 160 -9.03 32.24 -41.36
C LEU A 160 -9.22 33.63 -41.99
N ASP A 161 -8.32 33.96 -42.93
CA ASP A 161 -8.53 34.91 -44.02
C ASP A 161 -8.97 36.35 -43.65
N ARG A 162 -8.00 37.27 -43.70
CA ARG A 162 -8.24 38.55 -44.36
C ARG A 162 -7.09 38.89 -45.31
N SER A 163 -7.23 38.36 -46.52
CA SER A 163 -6.68 38.87 -47.78
C SER A 163 -6.31 40.36 -47.80
N ALA A 164 -5.03 40.65 -48.11
CA ALA A 164 -4.51 41.68 -49.03
C ALA A 164 -2.97 41.68 -49.00
#